data_AF-A0A926DZF6-F1
#
_entry.id   AF-A0A926DZF6-F1
#
_cell.length_a   1.000
_cell.length_b   1.000
_cell.length_c   1.000
_cell.angle_alpha   90.00
_cell.angle_beta   90.00
_cell.angle_gamma   90.00
#
_symmetry.space_group_name_H-M   'P 1'
#
loop_
_entity.id
_entity.type
_entity.pdbx_description
1 polymer ?
#
loop_
_entity_poly.entity_id
_entity_poly.type
_entity_poly.pdbx_seq_one_letter_code
_entity_poly.pdbx_strand_id
1 'polypeptide(L)'
;MKTIFCGTFKVSQPYGPGHGGLDMVGIDSPDIISPVTGTIMSSTIIPKSSGNITWEWGNYVRVDDSSGNRYYFCHMDSRAVKVGDKVKTGDKLGVMGNTGLSFGNHCHFETRTKGNIRTNPAAFLEIPNKCGTYTPDEEPIKWVKTAEGWTYGGLKNAWKKIDNRWYWFDKNGIAVTGLQLINGKAYAFADKSFRSTVKECQLIMTDQNGAII
;
A
#
# COMPACT_ATOMS: atom_id res chain seq x y z
N MET A 1 2.45 -5.77 -4.65
CA MET A 1 1.37 -6.34 -3.81
C MET A 1 0.15 -5.42 -3.88
N LYS A 2 -1.07 -5.95 -4.06
CA LYS A 2 -2.29 -5.15 -3.92
C LYS A 2 -2.63 -4.98 -2.44
N THR A 3 -3.22 -3.85 -2.06
CA THR A 3 -3.60 -3.58 -0.67
C THR A 3 -4.91 -2.80 -0.60
N ILE A 4 -5.58 -2.87 0.55
CA ILE A 4 -6.78 -2.07 0.89
C ILE A 4 -6.49 -1.02 1.96
N PHE A 5 -5.26 -0.99 2.50
CA PHE A 5 -4.79 0.01 3.46
C PHE A 5 -3.47 0.61 2.97
N CYS A 6 -3.25 1.89 3.27
CA CYS A 6 -1.95 2.53 3.11
C CYS A 6 -1.01 2.06 4.24
N GLY A 7 0.13 1.47 3.88
CA GLY A 7 1.14 0.99 4.83
C GLY A 7 0.81 -0.37 5.44
N THR A 8 1.41 -0.66 6.59
CA THR A 8 1.27 -1.93 7.31
C THR A 8 -0.17 -2.18 7.72
N PHE A 9 -0.60 -3.43 7.55
CA PHE A 9 -1.89 -3.94 7.99
C PHE A 9 -1.74 -5.32 8.65
N LYS A 10 -2.76 -5.72 9.41
CA LYS A 10 -2.86 -7.04 10.03
C LYS A 10 -4.05 -7.79 9.46
N VAL A 11 -3.86 -9.07 9.13
CA VAL A 11 -4.98 -10.01 8.96
C VAL A 11 -5.34 -10.57 10.34
N SER A 12 -6.55 -10.29 10.81
CA SER A 12 -7.07 -10.79 12.08
C SER A 12 -7.83 -12.11 11.94
N GLN A 13 -8.47 -12.34 10.79
CA GLN A 13 -9.16 -13.59 10.48
C GLN A 13 -9.02 -13.95 8.99
N PRO A 14 -8.53 -15.17 8.67
CA PRO A 14 -8.35 -15.61 7.28
C PRO A 14 -9.68 -15.98 6.62
N TYR A 15 -9.68 -16.03 5.29
CA TYR A 15 -10.78 -16.58 4.51
C TYR A 15 -10.90 -18.09 4.72
N GLY A 16 -12.12 -18.62 4.84
CA GLY A 16 -12.32 -20.06 5.01
C GLY A 16 -13.77 -20.47 5.21
N PRO A 17 -14.02 -21.76 5.53
CA PRO A 17 -15.37 -22.25 5.85
C PRO A 17 -16.00 -21.42 6.98
N GLY A 18 -17.19 -20.86 6.73
CA GLY A 18 -17.89 -19.99 7.68
C GLY A 18 -17.41 -18.53 7.71
N HIS A 19 -16.36 -18.16 6.97
CA HIS A 19 -15.86 -16.79 6.88
C HIS A 19 -15.61 -16.38 5.43
N GLY A 20 -16.56 -15.61 4.87
CA GLY A 20 -16.66 -15.31 3.44
C GLY A 20 -15.70 -14.25 2.90
N GLY A 21 -14.80 -13.74 3.74
CA GLY A 21 -13.89 -12.65 3.41
C GLY A 21 -12.58 -12.74 4.20
N LEU A 22 -11.87 -11.63 4.27
CA LEU A 22 -10.64 -11.46 5.03
C LEU A 22 -10.84 -10.30 6.00
N ASP A 23 -10.64 -10.53 7.29
CA ASP A 23 -10.74 -9.46 8.28
C ASP A 23 -9.39 -8.82 8.46
N MET A 24 -9.34 -7.51 8.21
CA MET A 24 -8.10 -6.76 8.10
C MET A 24 -8.15 -5.50 8.96
N VAL A 25 -7.03 -5.19 9.62
CA VAL A 25 -6.85 -4.00 10.44
C VAL A 25 -5.71 -3.17 9.85
N GLY A 26 -6.00 -1.96 9.39
CA GLY A 26 -4.96 -1.00 9.00
C GLY A 26 -4.19 -0.53 10.24
N ILE A 27 -2.88 -0.79 10.27
CA ILE A 27 -2.02 -0.44 11.42
C ILE A 27 -1.49 0.98 11.27
N ASP A 28 -0.98 1.31 10.09
CA ASP A 28 -0.41 2.64 9.82
C ASP A 28 -1.49 3.68 9.48
N SER A 29 -2.65 3.23 8.98
CA SER A 29 -3.76 4.09 8.61
C SER A 29 -5.10 3.35 8.72
N PRO A 30 -6.16 4.00 9.26
CA PRO A 30 -7.51 3.46 9.24
C PRO A 30 -8.22 3.65 7.89
N ASP A 31 -7.61 4.38 6.95
CA ASP A 31 -8.22 4.67 5.65
C ASP A 31 -8.25 3.43 4.77
N ILE A 32 -9.45 3.10 4.30
CA ILE A 32 -9.67 2.04 3.33
C ILE A 32 -9.52 2.62 1.93
N ILE A 33 -8.64 2.03 1.13
CA ILE A 33 -8.38 2.41 -0.26
C ILE A 33 -8.84 1.32 -1.24
N SER A 34 -9.10 1.73 -2.48
CA SER A 34 -9.46 0.79 -3.54
C SER A 34 -8.24 -0.01 -4.01
N PRO A 35 -8.29 -1.35 -4.03
CA PRO A 35 -7.21 -2.18 -4.59
C PRO A 35 -7.28 -2.28 -6.13
N VAL A 36 -8.31 -1.72 -6.75
CA VAL A 36 -8.57 -1.79 -8.19
C VAL A 36 -9.03 -0.45 -8.77
N THR A 37 -8.91 -0.31 -10.08
CA THR A 37 -9.65 0.70 -10.84
C THR A 37 -11.04 0.16 -11.17
N GLY A 38 -12.08 0.95 -10.92
CA GLY A 38 -13.45 0.47 -11.06
C GLY A 38 -14.52 1.54 -10.87
N THR A 39 -15.75 1.08 -10.68
CA THR A 39 -16.93 1.93 -10.42
C THR A 39 -17.54 1.54 -9.09
N ILE A 40 -17.94 2.53 -8.28
CA ILE A 40 -18.69 2.29 -7.05
C ILE A 40 -20.11 1.88 -7.41
N MET A 41 -20.50 0.68 -6.98
CA MET A 41 -21.81 0.12 -7.26
C MET A 41 -22.67 -0.05 -5.99
N SER A 42 -22.08 0.15 -4.81
CA SER A 42 -22.81 0.28 -3.55
C SER A 42 -22.02 1.19 -2.61
N SER A 43 -22.72 2.05 -1.87
CA SER A 43 -22.17 2.88 -0.79
C SER A 43 -23.29 3.12 0.21
N THR A 44 -23.38 2.26 1.22
CA THR A 44 -24.60 2.11 2.03
C THR A 44 -24.33 2.35 3.51
N ILE A 45 -25.23 3.11 4.18
CA ILE A 45 -25.31 3.18 5.65
C ILE A 45 -26.35 2.14 6.08
N ILE A 46 -25.97 1.19 6.92
CA ILE A 46 -26.93 0.28 7.53
C ILE A 46 -26.93 0.50 9.04
N PRO A 47 -28.01 1.06 9.60
CA PRO A 47 -28.17 1.18 11.05
C PRO A 47 -28.18 -0.18 11.72
N LYS A 48 -27.66 -0.26 12.95
CA LYS A 48 -27.73 -1.46 13.78
C LYS A 48 -29.21 -1.82 13.99
N SER A 49 -29.61 -3.05 13.62
CA SER A 49 -31.00 -3.58 13.65
C SER A 49 -31.91 -3.23 12.45
N SER A 50 -31.44 -3.40 11.20
CA SER A 50 -32.31 -3.21 10.02
C SER A 50 -33.27 -4.37 9.72
N GLY A 51 -33.38 -5.39 10.59
CA GLY A 51 -34.29 -6.55 10.42
C GLY A 51 -33.94 -7.48 9.23
N ASN A 52 -32.97 -7.12 8.39
CA ASN A 52 -32.47 -7.86 7.24
C ASN A 52 -31.00 -8.19 7.45
N ILE A 53 -30.56 -9.42 7.13
CA ILE A 53 -29.18 -9.93 7.29
C ILE A 53 -28.07 -8.98 6.82
N THR A 54 -28.38 -8.03 5.91
CA THR A 54 -27.45 -6.95 5.51
C THR A 54 -26.99 -6.07 6.67
N TRP A 55 -27.68 -6.05 7.81
CA TRP A 55 -27.24 -5.35 9.02
C TRP A 55 -25.89 -5.87 9.53
N GLU A 56 -25.58 -7.15 9.32
CA GLU A 56 -24.34 -7.77 9.77
C GLU A 56 -23.13 -7.07 9.15
N TRP A 57 -23.28 -6.55 7.93
CA TRP A 57 -22.19 -5.93 7.17
C TRP A 57 -21.89 -4.50 7.63
N GLY A 58 -22.82 -3.86 8.34
CA GLY A 58 -22.70 -2.46 8.73
C GLY A 58 -22.66 -1.52 7.53
N ASN A 59 -21.93 -0.42 7.66
CA ASN A 59 -21.66 0.47 6.55
C ASN A 59 -20.69 -0.21 5.59
N TYR A 60 -21.00 -0.20 4.30
CA TYR A 60 -20.15 -0.85 3.32
C TYR A 60 -20.09 -0.13 1.98
N VAL A 61 -19.00 -0.37 1.26
CA VAL A 61 -18.77 0.04 -0.12
C VAL A 61 -18.59 -1.20 -0.99
N ARG A 62 -19.07 -1.14 -2.24
CA ARG A 62 -18.74 -2.11 -3.28
C ARG A 62 -18.13 -1.42 -4.49
N VAL A 63 -16.99 -1.92 -4.95
CA VAL A 63 -16.35 -1.54 -6.21
C VAL A 63 -16.48 -2.70 -7.19
N ASP A 64 -16.90 -2.42 -8.42
CA ASP A 64 -16.86 -3.38 -9.54
C ASP A 64 -15.73 -2.97 -10.51
N ASP A 65 -14.85 -3.91 -10.87
CA ASP A 65 -13.79 -3.69 -11.87
C ASP A 65 -14.33 -3.80 -13.31
N SER A 66 -13.47 -3.57 -14.31
CA SER A 66 -13.84 -3.68 -15.73
C SER A 66 -14.27 -5.08 -16.17
N SER A 67 -13.86 -6.11 -15.44
CA SER A 67 -14.23 -7.51 -15.68
C SER A 67 -15.55 -7.89 -14.99
N GLY A 68 -16.11 -6.99 -14.18
CA GLY A 68 -17.31 -7.20 -13.37
C GLY A 68 -17.05 -7.98 -12.08
N ASN A 69 -15.79 -8.19 -11.68
CA ASN A 69 -15.49 -8.71 -10.35
C ASN A 69 -15.84 -7.65 -9.31
N ARG A 70 -16.23 -8.11 -8.12
CA ARG A 70 -16.82 -7.28 -7.07
C ARG A 70 -15.95 -7.33 -5.83
N TYR A 71 -15.73 -6.16 -5.24
CA TYR A 71 -14.89 -5.95 -4.08
C TYR A 71 -15.72 -5.26 -3.01
N TYR A 72 -15.95 -5.93 -1.89
CA TYR A 72 -16.77 -5.41 -0.79
C TYR A 72 -15.90 -5.04 0.40
N PHE A 73 -16.21 -3.90 1.01
CA PHE A 73 -15.53 -3.32 2.16
C PHE A 73 -16.58 -3.05 3.23
N CYS A 74 -16.64 -3.88 4.25
CA CYS A 74 -17.69 -3.85 5.28
C CYS A 74 -17.18 -3.32 6.62
N HIS A 75 -18.11 -3.14 7.56
CA HIS A 75 -17.88 -2.63 8.91
C HIS A 75 -17.29 -1.21 8.97
N MET A 76 -17.40 -0.43 7.89
CA MET A 76 -16.79 0.89 7.80
C MET A 76 -17.37 1.83 8.87
N ASP A 77 -16.56 2.75 9.38
CA ASP A 77 -17.04 3.85 10.23
C ASP A 77 -17.73 4.90 9.35
N SER A 78 -17.03 5.34 8.31
CA SER A 78 -17.53 6.30 7.34
C SER A 78 -17.19 5.90 5.89
N ARG A 79 -17.94 6.44 4.94
CA ARG A 79 -17.71 6.27 3.49
C ARG A 79 -17.36 7.62 2.88
N ALA A 80 -16.41 7.62 1.96
CA ALA A 80 -15.94 8.81 1.25
C ALA A 80 -16.44 8.90 -0.21
N VAL A 81 -17.17 7.87 -0.68
CA VAL A 81 -17.62 7.72 -2.07
C VAL A 81 -19.11 7.48 -2.18
N LYS A 82 -19.69 7.74 -3.35
CA LYS A 82 -21.10 7.48 -3.69
C LYS A 82 -21.23 6.56 -4.90
N VAL A 83 -22.40 5.96 -5.06
CA VAL A 83 -22.70 5.10 -6.22
C VAL A 83 -22.52 5.89 -7.52
N GLY A 84 -21.85 5.27 -8.49
CA GLY A 84 -21.52 5.86 -9.79
C GLY A 84 -20.12 6.49 -9.87
N ASP A 85 -19.46 6.75 -8.73
CA ASP A 85 -18.10 7.28 -8.74
C ASP A 85 -17.13 6.32 -9.43
N LYS A 86 -16.18 6.89 -10.18
CA LYS A 86 -15.04 6.16 -10.75
C LYS A 86 -13.87 6.29 -9.78
N VAL A 87 -13.24 5.16 -9.47
CA VAL A 87 -12.07 5.11 -8.58
C VAL A 87 -10.91 4.41 -9.27
N LYS A 88 -9.71 4.81 -8.91
CA LYS A 88 -8.45 4.16 -9.28
C LYS A 88 -7.89 3.42 -8.07
N THR A 89 -6.91 2.54 -8.32
CA THR A 89 -6.15 1.92 -7.25
C THR A 89 -5.53 3.01 -6.35
N GLY A 90 -5.69 2.88 -5.03
CA GLY A 90 -5.21 3.85 -4.05
C GLY A 90 -6.22 4.93 -3.66
N ASP A 91 -7.32 5.12 -4.40
CA ASP A 91 -8.33 6.11 -4.03
C ASP A 91 -9.03 5.71 -2.72
N LYS A 92 -9.23 6.70 -1.84
CA LYS A 92 -9.89 6.50 -0.56
C LYS A 92 -11.38 6.17 -0.76
N LEU A 93 -11.82 5.06 -0.17
CA LEU A 93 -13.21 4.61 -0.15
C LEU A 93 -13.94 5.02 1.13
N GLY A 94 -13.21 5.15 2.24
CA GLY A 94 -13.75 5.53 3.54
C GLY A 94 -12.78 5.18 4.67
N VAL A 95 -13.33 4.98 5.87
CA VAL A 95 -12.56 4.72 7.09
C VAL A 95 -13.04 3.40 7.71
N MET A 96 -12.09 2.56 8.10
CA MET A 96 -12.33 1.33 8.86
C MET A 96 -13.06 1.62 10.17
N GLY A 97 -13.99 0.73 10.56
CA GLY A 97 -14.80 0.93 11.75
C GLY A 97 -15.23 -0.37 12.40
N ASN A 98 -16.36 -0.31 13.11
CA ASN A 98 -16.94 -1.43 13.84
C ASN A 98 -18.47 -1.41 13.73
N THR A 99 -19.00 -1.02 12.58
CA THR A 99 -20.45 -1.00 12.34
C THR A 99 -20.98 -2.39 11.97
N GLY A 100 -22.26 -2.64 12.21
CA GLY A 100 -22.88 -3.95 11.96
C GLY A 100 -22.57 -4.99 13.03
N LEU A 101 -22.42 -6.26 12.63
CA LEU A 101 -22.04 -7.36 13.50
C LEU A 101 -20.52 -7.52 13.48
N SER A 102 -19.86 -6.76 14.34
CA SER A 102 -18.41 -6.77 14.47
C SER A 102 -18.01 -6.64 15.94
N PHE A 103 -16.89 -7.29 16.32
CA PHE A 103 -16.39 -7.37 17.69
C PHE A 103 -15.22 -6.42 17.97
N GLY A 104 -14.79 -5.64 16.97
CA GLY A 104 -13.71 -4.66 17.08
C GLY A 104 -13.44 -3.96 15.75
N ASN A 105 -12.67 -2.87 15.78
CA ASN A 105 -12.37 -2.11 14.57
C ASN A 105 -11.58 -2.95 13.55
N HIS A 106 -12.20 -3.24 12.40
CA HIS A 106 -11.59 -3.93 11.27
C HIS A 106 -12.39 -3.67 9.98
N CYS A 107 -11.83 -4.03 8.84
CA CYS A 107 -12.54 -4.11 7.57
C CYS A 107 -12.71 -5.58 7.20
N HIS A 108 -13.96 -6.03 7.02
CA HIS A 108 -14.23 -7.31 6.38
C HIS A 108 -14.21 -7.12 4.87
N PHE A 109 -13.19 -7.68 4.22
CA PHE A 109 -12.93 -7.53 2.80
C PHE A 109 -13.31 -8.80 2.03
N GLU A 110 -14.22 -8.68 1.06
CA GLU A 110 -14.56 -9.80 0.19
C GLU A 110 -14.17 -9.52 -1.26
N THR A 111 -13.72 -10.57 -1.94
CA THR A 111 -13.59 -10.62 -3.40
C THR A 111 -14.61 -11.59 -3.97
N ARG A 112 -15.30 -11.20 -5.04
CA ARG A 112 -16.25 -12.06 -5.74
C ARG A 112 -16.09 -11.95 -7.26
N THR A 113 -16.35 -13.03 -7.96
CA THR A 113 -16.42 -13.03 -9.43
C THR A 113 -17.65 -12.26 -9.92
N LYS A 114 -17.70 -12.00 -11.24
CA LYS A 114 -18.90 -11.45 -11.92
C LYS A 114 -20.18 -12.24 -11.64
N GLY A 115 -20.06 -13.56 -11.49
CA GLY A 115 -21.14 -14.48 -11.11
C GLY A 115 -21.52 -14.44 -9.63
N ASN A 116 -20.98 -13.48 -8.85
CA ASN A 116 -21.18 -13.33 -7.41
C ASN A 116 -20.65 -14.51 -6.56
N ILE A 117 -19.67 -15.24 -7.08
CA ILE A 117 -19.03 -16.35 -6.35
C ILE A 117 -17.88 -15.78 -5.52
N ARG A 118 -17.88 -16.02 -4.21
CA ARG A 118 -16.79 -15.63 -3.30
C ARG A 118 -15.49 -16.32 -3.70
N THR A 119 -14.41 -15.56 -3.67
CA THR A 119 -13.05 -16.03 -3.90
C THR A 119 -12.17 -15.65 -2.72
N ASN A 120 -11.00 -16.29 -2.60
CA ASN A 120 -10.05 -16.01 -1.53
C ASN A 120 -9.43 -14.60 -1.71
N PRO A 121 -9.71 -13.62 -0.82
CA PRO A 121 -9.15 -12.28 -0.94
C PRO A 121 -7.63 -12.24 -0.72
N ALA A 122 -7.09 -13.13 0.11
CA ALA A 122 -5.64 -13.21 0.35
C ALA A 122 -4.89 -13.57 -0.94
N ALA A 123 -5.45 -14.45 -1.78
CA ALA A 123 -4.89 -14.78 -3.08
C ALA A 123 -4.92 -13.56 -4.04
N PHE A 124 -6.00 -12.77 -4.01
CA PHE A 124 -6.08 -11.53 -4.79
C PHE A 124 -5.07 -10.46 -4.33
N LEU A 125 -4.83 -10.38 -3.01
CA LEU A 125 -3.86 -9.46 -2.41
C LEU A 125 -2.41 -9.96 -2.51
N GLU A 126 -2.19 -11.19 -3.00
CA GLU A 126 -0.87 -11.82 -3.09
C GLU A 126 -0.21 -12.02 -1.71
N ILE A 127 -1.00 -12.34 -0.69
CA ILE A 127 -0.53 -12.65 0.67
C ILE A 127 -0.95 -14.06 1.12
N PRO A 128 -0.23 -14.64 2.11
CA PRO A 128 -0.68 -15.87 2.76
C PRO A 128 -2.08 -15.73 3.38
N ASN A 129 -2.96 -16.71 3.17
CA ASN A 129 -4.28 -16.78 3.82
C ASN A 129 -4.17 -17.24 5.29
N LYS A 130 -3.55 -16.41 6.13
CA LYS A 130 -3.35 -16.66 7.56
C LYS A 130 -3.26 -15.35 8.33
N CYS A 131 -3.56 -15.41 9.63
CA CYS A 131 -3.33 -14.27 10.52
C CYS A 131 -1.86 -13.85 10.51
N GLY A 132 -1.61 -12.55 10.55
CA GLY A 132 -0.27 -11.99 10.51
C GLY A 132 -0.27 -10.50 10.22
N THR A 133 0.90 -9.88 10.34
CA THR A 133 1.15 -8.49 9.98
C THR A 133 1.90 -8.45 8.65
N TYR A 134 1.44 -7.62 7.74
CA TYR A 134 1.95 -7.50 6.38
C TYR A 134 2.16 -6.02 6.07
N THR A 135 3.27 -5.73 5.41
CA THR A 135 3.53 -4.41 4.84
C THR A 135 3.52 -4.62 3.33
N PRO A 136 2.56 -4.02 2.59
CA PRO A 136 2.65 -4.01 1.14
C PRO A 136 4.02 -3.45 0.77
N ASP A 137 4.77 -4.18 -0.05
CA ASP A 137 5.93 -3.58 -0.69
C ASP A 137 5.41 -2.32 -1.38
N GLU A 138 5.89 -1.14 -0.97
CA GLU A 138 5.75 0.06 -1.79
C GLU A 138 6.14 -0.37 -3.20
N GLU A 139 5.26 -0.15 -4.20
CA GLU A 139 5.51 -0.39 -5.63
C GLU A 139 7.01 -0.39 -5.89
N PRO A 140 7.62 -1.51 -6.36
CA PRO A 140 9.05 -1.75 -6.23
C PRO A 140 9.77 -0.45 -6.53
N ILE A 141 10.30 0.16 -5.46
CA ILE A 141 10.78 1.53 -5.57
C ILE A 141 11.80 1.48 -6.71
N LYS A 142 11.52 2.21 -7.77
CA LYS A 142 12.26 2.09 -9.01
C LYS A 142 13.06 3.34 -9.24
N TRP A 143 14.20 3.15 -9.86
CA TRP A 143 14.98 4.24 -10.40
C TRP A 143 14.18 4.93 -11.52
N VAL A 144 14.02 6.25 -11.40
CA VAL A 144 13.45 7.10 -12.45
C VAL A 144 14.47 8.17 -12.80
N LYS A 145 14.83 8.29 -14.08
CA LYS A 145 15.70 9.38 -14.55
C LYS A 145 14.86 10.61 -14.87
N THR A 146 15.17 11.73 -14.22
CA THR A 146 14.58 13.05 -14.45
C THR A 146 15.58 13.95 -15.18
N ALA A 147 15.18 15.19 -15.48
CA ALA A 147 16.11 16.19 -16.05
C ALA A 147 17.19 16.60 -15.03
N GLU A 148 16.86 16.55 -13.73
CA GLU A 148 17.71 16.96 -12.62
C GLU A 148 18.59 15.82 -12.08
N GLY A 149 18.26 14.56 -12.40
CA GLY A 149 19.04 13.38 -12.01
C GLY A 149 18.18 12.15 -11.71
N TRP A 150 18.74 11.17 -11.02
CA TRP A 150 18.06 9.94 -10.67
C TRP A 150 17.24 10.07 -9.39
N THR A 151 15.98 9.65 -9.40
CA THR A 151 15.15 9.52 -8.20
C THR A 151 14.86 8.05 -7.90
N TYR A 152 14.54 7.74 -6.65
CA TYR A 152 14.17 6.41 -6.21
C TYR A 152 13.03 6.52 -5.20
N GLY A 153 11.79 6.45 -5.70
CA GLY A 153 10.59 6.68 -4.88
C GLY A 153 10.48 8.12 -4.39
N GLY A 154 9.93 8.29 -3.18
CA GLY A 154 9.72 9.60 -2.54
C GLY A 154 10.82 10.03 -1.56
N LEU A 155 12.02 9.43 -1.62
CA LEU A 155 13.11 9.70 -0.68
C LEU A 155 13.61 11.14 -0.79
N LYS A 156 13.77 11.84 0.33
CA LYS A 156 14.35 13.19 0.43
C LYS A 156 15.19 13.32 1.69
N ASN A 157 16.39 13.91 1.58
CA ASN A 157 17.38 14.00 2.66
C ASN A 157 17.58 12.65 3.39
N ALA A 158 17.73 11.57 2.62
CA ALA A 158 17.66 10.22 3.15
C ALA A 158 18.75 9.30 2.58
N TRP A 159 19.26 8.44 3.45
CA TRP A 159 20.11 7.31 3.07
C TRP A 159 19.23 6.12 2.64
N LYS A 160 19.64 5.42 1.58
CA LYS A 160 19.03 4.14 1.20
C LYS A 160 20.08 3.18 0.69
N LYS A 161 19.96 1.91 1.12
CA LYS A 161 20.71 0.79 0.56
C LYS A 161 19.88 0.09 -0.50
N ILE A 162 20.39 0.01 -1.73
CA ILE A 162 19.72 -0.57 -2.92
C ILE A 162 20.73 -1.47 -3.63
N ASP A 163 20.38 -2.73 -3.89
CA ASP A 163 21.29 -3.73 -4.47
C ASP A 163 22.67 -3.79 -3.79
N ASN A 164 22.65 -3.79 -2.46
CA ASN A 164 23.82 -3.79 -1.58
C ASN A 164 24.73 -2.54 -1.67
N ARG A 165 24.29 -1.45 -2.30
CA ARG A 165 25.03 -0.19 -2.44
C ARG A 165 24.29 0.94 -1.73
N TRP A 166 25.04 1.87 -1.14
CA TRP A 166 24.47 3.04 -0.46
C TRP A 166 24.32 4.22 -1.42
N TYR A 167 23.23 4.97 -1.23
CA TYR A 167 22.88 6.18 -1.95
C TYR A 167 22.38 7.22 -0.95
N TRP A 168 22.60 8.49 -1.26
CA TRP A 168 22.00 9.62 -0.57
C TRP A 168 21.11 10.40 -1.53
N PHE A 169 19.91 10.74 -1.07
CA PHE A 169 18.95 11.55 -1.81
C PHE A 169 18.89 12.94 -1.18
N ASP A 170 19.05 13.98 -1.99
CA ASP A 170 19.02 15.37 -1.52
C ASP A 170 17.60 15.83 -1.12
N LYS A 171 17.46 17.12 -0.79
CA LYS A 171 16.17 17.71 -0.41
C LYS A 171 15.08 17.64 -1.50
N ASN A 172 15.50 17.51 -2.76
CA ASN A 172 14.61 17.40 -3.91
C ASN A 172 14.29 15.93 -4.24
N GLY A 173 15.05 15.00 -3.66
CA GLY A 173 14.94 13.57 -3.87
C GLY A 173 15.80 13.05 -5.03
N ILE A 174 16.80 13.82 -5.43
CA ILE A 174 17.79 13.43 -6.43
C ILE A 174 18.93 12.67 -5.75
N ALA A 175 19.29 11.51 -6.29
CA ALA A 175 20.46 10.75 -5.88
C ALA A 175 21.72 11.52 -6.25
N VAL A 176 22.51 11.86 -5.23
CA VAL A 176 23.67 12.75 -5.41
C VAL A 176 24.84 12.06 -6.09
N THR A 177 25.72 12.86 -6.69
CA THR A 177 27.05 12.46 -7.18
C THR A 177 28.15 13.35 -6.59
N GLY A 178 29.41 13.01 -6.83
CA GLY A 178 30.56 13.79 -6.37
C GLY A 178 30.74 13.79 -4.84
N LEU A 179 31.55 14.73 -4.36
CA LEU A 179 31.82 14.92 -2.92
C LEU A 179 30.66 15.67 -2.24
N GLN A 180 30.12 15.11 -1.16
CA GLN A 180 28.96 15.58 -0.44
C GLN A 180 29.25 15.67 1.06
N LEU A 181 28.82 16.76 1.70
CA LEU A 181 28.89 16.93 3.16
C LEU A 181 27.51 16.64 3.75
N ILE A 182 27.37 15.49 4.41
CA ILE A 182 26.10 15.01 4.98
C ILE A 182 26.29 14.91 6.49
N ASN A 183 25.53 15.69 7.25
CA ASN A 183 25.61 15.75 8.72
C ASN A 183 27.05 15.93 9.24
N GLY A 184 27.83 16.81 8.59
CA GLY A 184 29.21 17.13 8.98
C GLY A 184 30.25 16.09 8.57
N LYS A 185 29.88 15.05 7.82
CA LYS A 185 30.81 14.03 7.30
C LYS A 185 30.87 14.07 5.77
N ALA A 186 32.07 13.90 5.22
CA ALA A 186 32.30 13.92 3.78
C ALA A 186 32.13 12.51 3.18
N TYR A 187 31.37 12.41 2.11
CA TYR A 187 31.10 11.18 1.35
C TYR A 187 31.26 11.46 -0.13
N ALA A 188 31.75 10.52 -0.92
CA ALA A 188 31.80 10.63 -2.38
C ALA A 188 30.84 9.65 -3.08
N PHE A 189 30.20 10.12 -4.13
CA PHE A 189 29.27 9.32 -4.92
C PHE A 189 29.72 9.35 -6.36
N ALA A 190 29.57 8.24 -7.07
CA ALA A 190 30.07 8.13 -8.43
C ALA A 190 29.34 9.08 -9.38
N ASP A 191 30.07 9.98 -10.06
CA ASP A 191 29.54 10.88 -11.09
C ASP A 191 29.11 10.17 -12.38
N LYS A 192 29.61 8.95 -12.58
CA LYS A 192 29.27 8.08 -13.72
C LYS A 192 29.62 6.64 -13.38
N SER A 193 29.24 5.71 -14.25
CA SER A 193 29.72 4.35 -14.15
C SER A 193 31.25 4.31 -14.21
N PHE A 194 31.88 3.70 -13.20
CA PHE A 194 33.32 3.55 -13.09
C PHE A 194 33.72 2.07 -13.03
N ARG A 195 34.70 1.69 -13.87
CA ARG A 195 35.27 0.33 -13.95
C ARG A 195 34.22 -0.80 -13.92
N SER A 196 33.08 -0.59 -14.61
CA SER A 196 31.92 -1.51 -14.74
C SER A 196 31.28 -2.07 -13.46
N THR A 197 31.81 -1.75 -12.28
CA THR A 197 31.44 -2.34 -10.98
C THR A 197 30.78 -1.35 -10.03
N VAL A 198 30.97 -0.04 -10.27
CA VAL A 198 30.30 1.04 -9.54
C VAL A 198 29.44 1.82 -10.55
N LYS A 199 28.14 1.86 -10.31
CA LYS A 199 27.19 2.65 -11.10
C LYS A 199 27.12 4.08 -10.57
N GLU A 200 26.64 4.99 -11.41
CA GLU A 200 26.34 6.38 -11.05
C GLU A 200 25.55 6.47 -9.73
N CYS A 201 25.79 7.51 -8.94
CA CYS A 201 25.23 7.79 -7.62
C CYS A 201 25.58 6.79 -6.51
N GLN A 202 26.28 5.68 -6.80
CA GLN A 202 26.70 4.74 -5.76
C GLN A 202 27.80 5.34 -4.89
N LEU A 203 27.68 5.15 -3.58
CA LEU A 203 28.76 5.41 -2.64
C LEU A 203 29.98 4.56 -3.03
N ILE A 204 31.12 5.21 -3.29
CA ILE A 204 32.33 4.51 -3.77
C ILE A 204 33.08 3.78 -2.62
N MET A 205 33.17 4.35 -1.40
CA MET A 205 33.80 3.86 -0.13
C MET A 205 33.50 4.82 1.07
N THR A 206 34.27 4.75 2.15
CA THR A 206 34.48 5.74 3.20
C THR A 206 35.89 5.47 3.77
N ASP A 207 36.70 6.45 4.15
CA ASP A 207 38.02 6.24 4.75
C ASP A 207 37.80 5.72 6.17
N GLN A 208 38.88 5.48 6.91
CA GLN A 208 38.79 5.09 8.33
C GLN A 208 37.98 6.08 9.20
N ASN A 209 37.60 7.25 8.67
CA ASN A 209 36.70 8.26 9.24
C ASN A 209 35.40 8.52 8.41
N GLY A 210 35.23 8.01 7.18
CA GLY A 210 34.14 8.43 6.29
C GLY A 210 34.42 8.75 4.81
N ALA A 211 35.64 9.08 4.34
CA ALA A 211 35.90 9.65 2.99
C ALA A 211 36.37 8.70 1.85
N ILE A 212 35.94 8.90 0.61
CA ILE A 212 36.38 8.05 -0.52
C ILE A 212 37.52 8.70 -1.27
N ILE A 213 38.58 7.93 -1.49
CA ILE A 213 39.59 8.17 -2.51
C ILE A 213 39.02 7.83 -3.89
#